data_AF-A0A970WDC7-F1
#
_entry.id   AF-A0A970WDC7-F1
#
_cell.length_a   1.000
_cell.length_b   1.000
_cell.length_c   1.000
_cell.angle_alpha   90.00
_cell.angle_beta   90.00
_cell.angle_gamma   90.00
#
_symmetry.space_group_name_H-M   'P 1'
#
loop_
_entity.id
_entity.type
_entity.pdbx_description
1 polymer ?
#
loop_
_entity_poly.entity_id
_entity_poly.type
_entity_poly.pdbx_seq_one_letter_code
_entity_poly.pdbx_strand_id
1 'polypeptide(L)'
;MNAYNSFSELLFTCVNGPKKEIVNLMLTAFNKPTPSDVEQALLAGAKEVQVIENGAPKVYRCGDALPPRNSSIQYFAKEVPLDFSLGYVDYAERDTTKEQRMVFWEPRLHPATTAFMGCFSDGIECSRFSLDSPFTWVSVRIYNDPDYPGCFFDYYADHRKVLRRLMACKDEEGWDFAQEGSVQPFENPDYYGKRLKKDRLNREIITEYMERLGYMIAQDGFWETDKPAYFLWQERPKVQNEG
;
A
#
# COMPACT_ATOMS: atom_id res chain seq x y z
N MET A 1 -6.62 -22.19 13.62
CA MET A 1 -5.50 -21.23 13.69
C MET A 1 -5.93 -20.04 12.84
N ASN A 2 -6.07 -18.84 13.43
CA ASN A 2 -6.57 -17.65 12.72
C ASN A 2 -5.58 -17.23 11.61
N ALA A 3 -6.08 -16.68 10.51
CA ALA A 3 -5.31 -16.07 9.43
C ALA A 3 -4.21 -15.12 9.96
N TYR A 4 -4.51 -14.34 11.01
CA TYR A 4 -3.54 -13.44 11.66
C TYR A 4 -2.20 -14.10 12.06
N ASN A 5 -2.25 -15.36 12.48
CA ASN A 5 -1.12 -16.13 12.97
C ASN A 5 -0.60 -17.16 11.95
N SER A 6 -1.28 -17.33 10.81
CA SER A 6 -0.90 -18.34 9.81
C SER A 6 0.09 -17.81 8.75
N PHE A 7 0.21 -16.49 8.61
CA PHE A 7 1.13 -15.90 7.63
C PHE A 7 2.54 -15.73 8.21
N SER A 8 3.56 -16.16 7.47
CA SER A 8 4.96 -15.87 7.77
C SER A 8 5.23 -14.36 7.73
N GLU A 9 4.57 -13.66 6.80
CA GLU A 9 4.56 -12.20 6.68
C GLU A 9 3.14 -11.67 6.62
N LEU A 10 2.84 -10.65 7.40
CA LEU A 10 1.52 -10.03 7.42
C LEU A 10 1.62 -8.59 6.90
N LEU A 11 1.09 -8.35 5.70
CA LEU A 11 0.95 -7.02 5.12
C LEU A 11 -0.51 -6.76 4.79
N PHE A 12 -1.10 -5.74 5.41
CA PHE A 12 -2.46 -5.32 5.07
C PHE A 12 -2.65 -3.85 5.40
N THR A 13 -3.78 -3.30 4.95
CA THR A 13 -4.20 -1.95 5.27
C THR A 13 -5.68 -1.92 5.58
N CYS A 14 -6.03 -1.14 6.60
CA CYS A 14 -7.39 -0.82 6.97
C CYS A 14 -7.74 0.61 6.57
N VAL A 15 -8.97 0.80 6.11
CA VAL A 15 -9.52 2.09 5.74
C VAL A 15 -10.92 2.22 6.33
N ASN A 16 -11.19 3.34 7.00
CA ASN A 16 -12.51 3.64 7.56
C ASN A 16 -13.52 4.13 6.50
N GLY A 17 -13.57 3.43 5.36
CA GLY A 17 -14.44 3.77 4.25
C GLY A 17 -15.06 2.52 3.60
N PRO A 18 -16.15 2.70 2.83
CA PRO A 18 -16.84 1.59 2.17
C PRO A 18 -15.99 0.93 1.09
N LYS A 19 -15.94 -0.40 1.08
CA LYS A 19 -15.11 -1.21 0.16
C LYS A 19 -15.21 -0.82 -1.31
N LYS A 20 -16.43 -0.62 -1.82
CA LYS A 20 -16.65 -0.25 -3.23
C LYS A 20 -16.05 1.12 -3.55
N GLU A 21 -16.13 2.07 -2.62
CA GLU A 21 -15.56 3.41 -2.79
C GLU A 21 -14.04 3.36 -2.76
N ILE A 22 -13.45 2.59 -1.83
CA ILE A 22 -12.00 2.40 -1.74
C ILE A 22 -11.45 1.74 -3.01
N VAL A 23 -12.11 0.69 -3.51
CA VAL A 23 -11.72 0.01 -4.76
C VAL A 23 -11.78 0.97 -5.95
N ASN A 24 -12.86 1.75 -6.08
CA ASN A 24 -12.99 2.72 -7.17
C ASN A 24 -11.95 3.84 -7.08
N LEU A 25 -11.66 4.31 -5.88
CA LEU A 25 -10.62 5.32 -5.63
C LEU A 25 -9.26 4.78 -6.09
N MET A 26 -8.91 3.55 -5.70
CA MET A 26 -7.66 2.91 -6.12
C MET A 26 -7.59 2.67 -7.63
N LEU A 27 -8.64 2.10 -8.23
CA LEU A 27 -8.71 1.91 -9.67
C LEU A 27 -8.54 3.22 -10.43
N THR A 28 -9.19 4.28 -9.97
CA THR A 28 -9.07 5.62 -10.57
C THR A 28 -7.63 6.12 -10.47
N ALA A 29 -6.99 5.98 -9.31
CA ALA A 29 -5.62 6.43 -9.14
C ALA A 29 -4.59 5.60 -9.92
N PHE A 30 -4.76 4.28 -9.98
CA PHE A 30 -3.84 3.40 -10.70
C PHE A 30 -4.01 3.45 -12.22
N ASN A 31 -5.21 3.74 -12.70
CA ASN A 31 -5.49 3.97 -14.12
C ASN A 31 -5.37 5.44 -14.53
N LYS A 32 -5.06 6.37 -13.60
CA LYS A 32 -4.70 7.74 -13.99
C LYS A 32 -3.43 7.64 -14.84
N PRO A 33 -3.45 8.12 -16.09
CA PRO A 33 -2.26 8.03 -16.92
C PRO A 33 -1.14 8.83 -16.26
N THR A 34 0.04 8.22 -16.14
CA THR A 34 1.20 8.86 -15.54
C THR A 34 1.57 10.09 -16.37
N PRO A 35 1.81 11.26 -15.76
CA PRO A 35 2.36 12.39 -16.49
C PRO A 35 3.63 11.96 -17.22
N SER A 36 3.73 12.30 -18.51
CA SER A 36 4.95 12.04 -19.26
C SER A 36 6.15 12.73 -18.59
N ASP A 37 7.37 12.25 -18.81
CA ASP A 37 8.59 12.91 -18.29
C ASP A 37 8.66 14.40 -18.72
N VAL A 38 8.11 14.70 -19.90
CA VAL A 38 7.89 16.06 -20.40
C VAL A 38 6.93 16.85 -19.52
N GLU A 39 5.76 16.30 -19.20
CA GLU A 39 4.78 16.94 -18.33
C GLU A 39 5.35 17.17 -16.92
N GLN A 40 6.08 16.21 -16.35
CA GLN A 40 6.71 16.36 -15.05
C GLN A 40 7.78 17.46 -15.02
N ALA A 41 8.65 17.50 -16.03
CA ALA A 41 9.70 18.52 -16.12
C ALA A 41 9.11 19.93 -16.30
N LEU A 42 8.06 20.08 -17.12
CA LEU A 42 7.36 21.36 -17.28
C LEU A 42 6.65 21.78 -15.98
N LEU A 43 5.98 20.86 -15.27
CA LEU A 43 5.37 21.13 -13.96
C LEU A 43 6.40 21.52 -12.89
N ALA A 44 7.62 20.97 -12.98
CA ALA A 44 8.75 21.33 -12.12
C ALA A 44 9.40 22.67 -12.49
N GLY A 45 8.86 23.39 -13.48
CA GLY A 45 9.31 24.72 -13.88
C GLY A 45 10.31 24.75 -15.03
N ALA A 46 10.54 23.64 -15.74
CA ALA A 46 11.29 23.68 -16.98
C ALA A 46 10.58 24.56 -18.01
N LYS A 47 11.34 25.44 -18.68
CA LYS A 47 10.80 26.31 -19.74
C LYS A 47 10.61 25.56 -21.06
N GLU A 48 11.45 24.55 -21.30
CA GLU A 48 11.39 23.67 -22.45
C GLU A 48 11.96 22.29 -22.09
N VAL A 49 11.44 21.25 -22.75
CA VAL A 49 11.89 19.86 -22.60
C VAL A 49 12.04 19.26 -23.99
N GLN A 50 13.22 18.70 -24.28
CA GLN A 50 13.50 18.03 -25.55
C GLN A 50 13.47 16.51 -25.34
N VAL A 51 12.69 15.82 -26.16
CA VAL A 51 12.61 14.35 -26.18
C VAL A 51 12.75 13.83 -27.61
N ILE A 52 13.16 12.57 -27.75
CA ILE A 52 13.22 11.90 -29.05
C ILE A 52 11.92 11.15 -29.25
N GLU A 53 11.13 11.54 -30.26
CA GLU A 53 9.91 10.83 -30.69
C GLU A 53 10.11 10.31 -32.11
N ASN A 54 9.89 9.02 -32.34
CA ASN A 54 10.05 8.37 -33.65
C ASN A 54 11.42 8.65 -34.31
N GLY A 55 12.49 8.68 -33.52
CA GLY A 55 13.86 8.93 -33.99
C GLY A 55 14.18 10.39 -34.31
N ALA A 56 13.25 11.33 -34.07
CA ALA A 56 13.44 12.77 -34.29
C ALA A 56 13.32 13.56 -32.97
N PRO A 57 14.13 14.61 -32.77
CA PRO A 57 13.99 15.49 -31.63
C PRO A 57 12.71 16.33 -31.73
N LYS A 58 11.95 16.37 -30.63
CA LYS A 58 10.77 17.21 -30.45
C LYS A 58 10.93 18.02 -29.16
N VAL A 59 10.59 19.31 -29.23
CA VAL A 59 10.69 20.24 -28.11
C VAL A 59 9.30 20.62 -27.64
N TYR A 60 9.06 20.50 -26.35
CA TYR A 60 7.81 20.85 -25.68
C TYR A 60 8.02 22.05 -24.76
N ARG A 61 7.07 22.98 -24.76
CA ARG A 61 7.04 24.20 -23.95
C ARG A 61 5.75 24.28 -23.14
N CYS A 62 5.74 25.15 -22.12
CA CYS A 62 4.54 25.42 -21.35
C CYS A 62 3.41 25.92 -22.25
N GLY A 63 2.27 25.21 -22.25
CA GLY A 63 1.11 25.50 -23.10
C GLY A 63 1.01 24.65 -24.36
N ASP A 64 2.03 23.86 -24.70
CA ASP A 64 1.96 22.91 -25.82
C ASP A 64 1.04 21.72 -25.50
N ALA A 65 0.49 21.10 -26.55
CA ALA A 65 -0.16 19.80 -26.42
C ALA A 65 0.90 18.76 -26.01
N LEU A 66 0.77 18.23 -24.80
CA LEU A 66 1.70 17.27 -24.21
C LEU A 66 1.69 15.93 -24.96
N PRO A 67 2.79 15.15 -24.88
CA PRO A 67 2.77 13.79 -25.40
C PRO A 67 1.63 12.99 -24.76
N PRO A 68 1.03 12.04 -25.49
CA PRO A 68 0.04 11.14 -24.90
C PRO A 68 0.65 10.47 -23.67
N ARG A 69 -0.09 10.51 -22.56
CA ARG A 69 0.35 9.88 -21.32
C ARG A 69 0.46 8.38 -21.54
N ASN A 70 1.66 7.84 -21.30
CA ASN A 70 1.92 6.42 -21.45
C ASN A 70 1.38 5.68 -20.22
N SER A 71 0.21 5.07 -20.31
CA SER A 71 -0.14 3.95 -19.44
C SER A 71 -0.36 2.71 -20.30
N SER A 72 0.73 1.98 -20.55
CA SER A 72 0.64 0.62 -21.09
C SER A 72 -0.09 -0.26 -20.08
N ILE A 73 0.11 -0.03 -18.78
CA ILE A 73 -0.47 -0.78 -17.68
C ILE A 73 -1.93 -0.36 -17.43
N GLN A 74 -2.82 -1.35 -17.30
CA GLN A 74 -4.21 -1.14 -16.85
C GLN A 74 -4.51 -2.01 -15.63
N TYR A 75 -5.37 -1.50 -14.76
CA TYR A 75 -5.88 -2.20 -13.59
C TYR A 75 -7.37 -2.44 -13.72
N PHE A 76 -7.78 -3.63 -13.30
CA PHE A 76 -9.16 -4.09 -13.34
C PHE A 76 -9.56 -4.55 -11.95
N ALA A 77 -10.86 -4.58 -11.67
CA ALA A 77 -11.38 -5.22 -10.49
C ALA A 77 -12.66 -6.01 -10.78
N LYS A 78 -12.89 -7.05 -9.99
CA LYS A 78 -14.12 -7.85 -10.01
C LYS A 78 -14.47 -8.36 -8.62
N GLU A 79 -15.75 -8.65 -8.40
CA GLU A 79 -16.18 -9.31 -7.17
C GLU A 79 -15.80 -10.80 -7.19
N VAL A 80 -15.35 -11.31 -6.05
CA VAL A 80 -14.92 -12.70 -5.84
C VAL A 80 -15.28 -13.16 -4.42
N PRO A 81 -15.35 -14.48 -4.14
CA PRO A 81 -15.22 -14.99 -2.78
C PRO A 81 -13.90 -14.51 -2.16
N LEU A 82 -13.88 -14.31 -0.83
CA LEU A 82 -12.64 -13.93 -0.16
C LEU A 82 -11.61 -15.06 -0.26
N ASP A 83 -10.51 -14.77 -0.94
CA ASP A 83 -9.38 -15.66 -1.09
C ASP A 83 -8.08 -14.84 -0.97
N PHE A 84 -7.37 -15.04 0.14
CA PHE A 84 -6.12 -14.33 0.40
C PHE A 84 -4.99 -14.76 -0.56
N SER A 85 -5.06 -15.95 -1.17
CA SER A 85 -4.04 -16.38 -2.15
C SER A 85 -4.02 -15.53 -3.41
N LEU A 86 -5.07 -14.76 -3.68
CA LEU A 86 -5.13 -13.83 -4.80
C LEU A 86 -4.25 -12.59 -4.59
N GLY A 87 -4.02 -12.18 -3.34
CA GLY A 87 -3.26 -10.98 -2.98
C GLY A 87 -1.97 -11.27 -2.21
N TYR A 88 -1.86 -12.44 -1.57
CA TYR A 88 -0.68 -12.85 -0.82
C TYR A 88 0.43 -13.30 -1.76
N VAL A 89 1.65 -12.84 -1.52
CA VAL A 89 2.85 -13.32 -2.21
C VAL A 89 3.91 -13.63 -1.16
N ASP A 90 4.41 -14.87 -1.20
CA ASP A 90 5.52 -15.29 -0.36
C ASP A 90 6.76 -14.43 -0.68
N TYR A 91 7.51 -14.01 0.34
CA TYR A 91 8.75 -13.26 0.17
C TYR A 91 9.70 -13.93 -0.82
N ALA A 92 9.83 -15.26 -0.76
CA ALA A 92 10.69 -16.04 -1.64
C ALA A 92 10.24 -16.02 -3.11
N GLU A 93 8.99 -15.65 -3.36
CA GLU A 93 8.40 -15.54 -4.69
C GLU A 93 8.27 -14.08 -5.18
N ARG A 94 8.77 -13.11 -4.40
CA ARG A 94 8.75 -11.69 -4.75
C ARG A 94 9.57 -11.45 -6.01
N ASP A 95 8.87 -10.96 -7.01
CA ASP A 95 9.42 -10.59 -8.30
C ASP A 95 8.71 -9.30 -8.72
N THR A 96 9.45 -8.19 -8.73
CA THR A 96 8.93 -6.86 -9.08
C THR A 96 8.47 -6.76 -10.54
N THR A 97 8.77 -7.78 -11.35
CA THR A 97 8.25 -7.91 -12.72
C THR A 97 6.86 -8.53 -12.79
N LYS A 98 6.36 -9.16 -11.72
CA LYS A 98 5.03 -9.77 -11.69
C LYS A 98 3.90 -8.74 -11.67
N GLU A 99 2.72 -9.20 -12.06
CA GLU A 99 1.49 -8.43 -12.03
C GLU A 99 1.10 -8.06 -10.60
N GLN A 100 0.78 -6.80 -10.36
CA GLN A 100 0.26 -6.37 -9.08
C GLN A 100 -1.16 -6.89 -8.86
N ARG A 101 -1.42 -7.36 -7.64
CA ARG A 101 -2.68 -7.97 -7.24
C ARG A 101 -3.04 -7.56 -5.82
N MET A 102 -4.32 -7.32 -5.59
CA MET A 102 -4.87 -6.95 -4.30
C MET A 102 -6.24 -7.60 -4.08
N VAL A 103 -6.50 -8.00 -2.84
CA VAL A 103 -7.82 -8.45 -2.39
C VAL A 103 -8.34 -7.48 -1.33
N PHE A 104 -9.58 -7.03 -1.50
CA PHE A 104 -10.28 -6.12 -0.59
C PHE A 104 -11.47 -6.85 0.01
N TRP A 105 -11.66 -6.73 1.32
CA TRP A 105 -12.82 -7.27 2.00
C TRP A 105 -13.37 -6.28 3.01
N GLU A 106 -14.62 -6.53 3.42
CA GLU A 106 -15.23 -5.83 4.55
C GLU A 106 -15.21 -6.82 5.70
N PRO A 107 -14.40 -6.58 6.74
CA PRO A 107 -14.35 -7.48 7.90
C PRO A 107 -15.74 -7.70 8.49
N ARG A 108 -16.12 -8.94 8.77
CA ARG A 108 -17.43 -9.29 9.37
C ARG A 108 -17.69 -8.54 10.68
N LEU A 109 -16.66 -8.35 11.50
CA LEU A 109 -16.76 -7.61 12.76
C LEU A 109 -16.79 -6.08 12.61
N HIS A 110 -16.42 -5.56 11.43
CA HIS A 110 -16.27 -4.11 11.20
C HIS A 110 -17.01 -3.69 9.93
N PRO A 111 -18.36 -3.69 9.96
CA PRO A 111 -19.15 -3.30 8.81
C PRO A 111 -18.84 -1.86 8.39
N ALA A 112 -18.92 -1.61 7.08
CA ALA A 112 -18.56 -0.33 6.44
C ALA A 112 -17.08 0.10 6.55
N THR A 113 -16.20 -0.78 7.04
CA THR A 113 -14.74 -0.60 6.92
C THR A 113 -14.19 -1.49 5.80
N THR A 114 -13.02 -1.12 5.28
CA THR A 114 -12.34 -1.89 4.26
C THR A 114 -11.00 -2.35 4.79
N ALA A 115 -10.71 -3.63 4.63
CA ALA A 115 -9.36 -4.15 4.74
C ALA A 115 -8.90 -4.63 3.37
N PHE A 116 -7.61 -4.51 3.07
CA PHE A 116 -7.04 -5.07 1.87
C PHE A 116 -5.60 -5.52 2.07
N MET A 117 -5.21 -6.50 1.25
CA MET A 117 -3.89 -7.12 1.21
C MET A 117 -3.47 -7.24 -0.25
N GLY A 118 -2.18 -7.10 -0.54
CA GLY A 118 -1.66 -7.24 -1.90
C GLY A 118 -0.17 -7.56 -1.94
N CYS A 119 0.31 -7.89 -3.14
CA CYS A 119 1.67 -8.34 -3.47
C CYS A 119 2.78 -7.29 -3.24
N PHE A 120 2.52 -6.22 -2.50
CA PHE A 120 3.35 -5.03 -2.57
C PHE A 120 4.38 -4.92 -1.46
N SER A 121 5.63 -5.27 -1.77
CA SER A 121 6.79 -4.77 -1.03
C SER A 121 6.93 -3.24 -1.14
N ASP A 122 6.37 -2.61 -2.20
CA ASP A 122 6.73 -1.23 -2.59
C ASP A 122 5.50 -0.29 -2.85
N GLY A 123 4.27 -0.79 -2.80
CA GLY A 123 3.12 -0.13 -3.48
C GLY A 123 2.22 0.70 -2.63
N ILE A 124 2.23 0.46 -1.32
CA ILE A 124 1.79 1.51 -0.43
C ILE A 124 2.71 2.72 -0.60
N GLU A 125 4.00 2.53 -0.90
CA GLU A 125 4.90 3.64 -1.22
C GLU A 125 4.55 4.34 -2.55
N CYS A 126 4.18 3.60 -3.62
CA CYS A 126 3.69 4.25 -4.86
C CYS A 126 2.29 4.90 -4.70
N SER A 127 1.45 4.42 -3.79
CA SER A 127 0.17 5.06 -3.44
C SER A 127 0.31 6.29 -2.53
N ARG A 128 1.53 6.63 -2.08
CA ARG A 128 1.78 7.82 -1.22
C ARG A 128 1.53 9.14 -1.94
N PHE A 129 1.49 9.16 -3.28
CA PHE A 129 1.58 10.43 -4.02
C PHE A 129 0.31 10.88 -4.76
N SER A 130 -0.80 10.12 -4.79
CA SER A 130 -1.91 10.49 -5.70
C SER A 130 -3.35 10.15 -5.27
N LEU A 131 -3.54 9.55 -4.08
CA LEU A 131 -4.87 9.27 -3.54
C LEU A 131 -5.32 10.41 -2.63
N ASP A 132 -6.02 11.39 -3.20
CA ASP A 132 -6.79 12.33 -2.40
C ASP A 132 -8.00 11.59 -1.79
N SER A 133 -8.01 11.41 -0.47
CA SER A 133 -8.98 10.55 0.22
C SER A 133 -9.33 11.11 1.60
N PRO A 134 -10.61 11.38 1.90
CA PRO A 134 -11.03 11.84 3.23
C PRO A 134 -10.88 10.75 4.32
N PHE A 135 -10.68 9.50 3.92
CA PHE A 135 -10.55 8.38 4.84
C PHE A 135 -9.22 8.37 5.61
N THR A 136 -9.28 7.75 6.79
CA THR A 136 -8.15 7.33 7.60
C THR A 136 -7.66 5.97 7.13
N TRP A 137 -6.35 5.84 6.97
CA TRP A 137 -5.69 4.63 6.51
C TRP A 137 -4.68 4.16 7.55
N VAL A 138 -4.67 2.86 7.82
CA VAL A 138 -3.72 2.23 8.74
C VAL A 138 -3.05 1.09 8.02
N SER A 139 -1.75 1.20 7.77
CA SER A 139 -0.97 0.13 7.14
C SER A 139 -0.12 -0.58 8.17
N VAL A 140 -0.17 -1.90 8.15
CA VAL A 140 0.57 -2.78 9.04
C VAL A 140 1.43 -3.71 8.19
N ARG A 141 2.71 -3.82 8.55
CA ARG A 141 3.64 -4.82 8.02
C ARG A 141 4.31 -5.53 9.18
N ILE A 142 4.25 -6.86 9.19
CA ILE A 142 4.92 -7.71 10.17
C ILE A 142 5.68 -8.79 9.42
N TYR A 143 7.01 -8.76 9.49
CA TYR A 143 7.90 -9.77 8.96
C TYR A 143 8.38 -10.64 10.11
N ASN A 144 8.06 -11.93 10.07
CA ASN A 144 8.59 -12.91 11.01
C ASN A 144 9.84 -13.64 10.47
N ASP A 145 10.51 -13.05 9.47
CA ASP A 145 11.77 -13.58 8.94
C ASP A 145 12.81 -13.70 10.08
N PRO A 146 13.48 -14.85 10.25
CA PRO A 146 14.47 -15.01 11.32
C PRO A 146 15.68 -14.07 11.22
N ASP A 147 16.10 -13.76 9.99
CA ASP A 147 17.28 -12.96 9.69
C ASP A 147 16.93 -11.47 9.69
N TYR A 148 15.78 -11.12 9.10
CA TYR A 148 15.29 -9.75 8.90
C TYR A 148 13.88 -9.50 9.50
N PRO A 149 13.63 -9.77 10.79
CA PRO A 149 12.32 -9.55 11.40
C PRO A 149 12.01 -8.06 11.49
N GLY A 150 10.73 -7.70 11.40
CA GLY A 150 10.33 -6.31 11.53
C GLY A 150 8.84 -6.06 11.67
N CYS A 151 8.51 -4.94 12.30
CA CYS A 151 7.16 -4.42 12.45
C CYS A 151 7.14 -2.98 11.94
N PHE A 152 6.13 -2.65 11.15
CA PHE A 152 5.91 -1.31 10.61
C PHE A 152 4.44 -0.95 10.76
N PHE A 153 4.21 0.28 11.17
CA PHE A 153 2.88 0.82 11.39
C PHE A 153 2.83 2.24 10.82
N ASP A 154 2.03 2.44 9.78
CA ASP A 154 1.77 3.77 9.23
C ASP A 154 0.32 4.16 9.46
N TYR A 155 0.09 5.38 9.95
CA TYR A 155 -1.23 5.96 10.16
C TYR A 155 -1.35 7.27 9.39
N TYR A 156 -2.33 7.30 8.48
CA TYR A 156 -2.64 8.43 7.61
C TYR A 156 -4.06 8.90 7.90
N ALA A 157 -4.29 10.21 7.92
CA ALA A 157 -5.61 10.81 7.97
C ALA A 157 -5.64 12.09 7.13
N ASP A 158 -6.79 12.76 7.05
CA ASP A 158 -6.95 14.07 6.40
C ASP A 158 -6.30 14.12 5.01
N HIS A 159 -6.92 13.46 4.02
CA HIS A 159 -6.38 13.45 2.66
C HIS A 159 -5.00 12.78 2.55
N ARG A 160 -4.84 11.64 3.25
CA ARG A 160 -3.63 10.79 3.22
C ARG A 160 -2.35 11.47 3.72
N LYS A 161 -2.46 12.53 4.53
CA LYS A 161 -1.31 13.09 5.23
C LYS A 161 -0.75 12.05 6.20
N VAL A 162 0.57 11.84 6.14
CA VAL A 162 1.29 11.02 7.11
C VAL A 162 1.18 11.72 8.46
N LEU A 163 0.44 11.13 9.39
CA LEU A 163 0.36 11.63 10.76
C LEU A 163 1.34 10.88 11.67
N ARG A 164 1.57 9.60 11.37
CA ARG A 164 2.47 8.77 12.16
C ARG A 164 3.05 7.63 11.33
N ARG A 165 4.34 7.38 11.52
CA ARG A 165 5.03 6.16 11.07
C ARG A 165 5.89 5.63 12.20
N LEU A 166 5.83 4.33 12.42
CA LEU A 166 6.64 3.59 13.38
C LEU A 166 7.26 2.40 12.68
N MET A 167 8.50 2.10 13.04
CA MET A 167 9.22 0.95 12.56
C MET A 167 10.13 0.40 13.66
N ALA A 168 10.11 -0.90 13.85
CA ALA A 168 11.18 -1.64 14.52
C ALA A 168 11.56 -2.83 13.65
N CYS A 169 12.79 -2.86 13.12
CA CYS A 169 13.25 -3.96 12.29
C CYS A 169 14.70 -4.32 12.62
N LYS A 170 15.12 -5.51 12.21
CA LYS A 170 16.51 -5.96 12.30
C LYS A 170 17.08 -6.12 10.90
N ASP A 171 18.27 -5.61 10.71
CA ASP A 171 19.11 -5.82 9.55
C ASP A 171 20.48 -6.40 9.98
N GLU A 172 21.46 -6.32 9.08
CA GLU A 172 22.83 -6.78 9.32
C GLU A 172 23.55 -6.00 10.44
N GLU A 173 23.14 -4.75 10.69
CA GLU A 173 23.71 -3.89 11.75
C GLU A 173 23.01 -4.09 13.11
N GLY A 174 21.88 -4.79 13.10
CA GLY A 174 21.13 -5.18 14.29
C GLY A 174 19.74 -4.56 14.32
N TRP A 175 19.17 -4.42 15.51
CA TRP A 175 17.85 -3.82 15.63
C TRP A 175 17.91 -2.30 15.48
N ASP A 176 16.98 -1.74 14.73
CA ASP A 176 16.68 -0.33 14.71
C ASP A 176 15.22 -0.01 15.10
N PHE A 177 14.99 1.23 15.55
CA PHE A 177 13.67 1.77 15.81
C PHE A 177 13.60 3.21 15.30
N ALA A 178 12.67 3.46 14.40
CA ALA A 178 12.43 4.78 13.81
C ALA A 178 10.97 5.21 14.01
N GLN A 179 10.77 6.51 14.16
CA GLN A 179 9.45 7.12 14.26
C GLN A 179 9.40 8.47 13.55
N GLU A 180 8.26 8.78 12.93
CA GLU A 180 7.99 10.02 12.22
C GLU A 180 6.58 10.50 12.57
N GLY A 181 6.38 11.81 12.72
CA GLY A 181 5.09 12.40 13.11
C GLY A 181 4.81 12.37 14.61
N SER A 182 3.73 13.04 15.03
CA SER A 182 3.37 13.19 16.45
C SER A 182 2.75 11.90 17.01
N VAL A 183 3.02 11.60 18.29
CA VAL A 183 2.36 10.51 19.01
C VAL A 183 0.84 10.71 18.98
N GLN A 184 0.12 9.68 18.57
CA GLN A 184 -1.33 9.68 18.42
C GLN A 184 -2.04 9.21 19.71
N PRO A 185 -3.32 9.58 19.92
CA PRO A 185 -4.06 9.23 21.14
C PRO A 185 -4.24 7.73 21.40
N PHE A 186 -4.17 6.89 20.36
CA PHE A 186 -4.25 5.44 20.51
C PHE A 186 -2.93 4.80 20.94
N GLU A 187 -1.80 5.51 20.86
CA GLU A 187 -0.48 4.95 21.16
C GLU A 187 -0.22 4.86 22.67
N ASN A 188 0.73 4.01 23.06
CA ASN A 188 1.32 4.00 24.39
C ASN A 188 2.81 4.40 24.28
N PRO A 189 3.18 5.66 24.57
CA PRO A 189 4.54 6.15 24.37
C PRO A 189 5.57 5.49 25.30
N ASP A 190 5.16 4.85 26.39
CA ASP A 190 6.08 4.14 27.30
C ASP A 190 6.84 3.01 26.58
N TYR A 191 6.25 2.43 25.53
CA TYR A 191 6.92 1.43 24.72
C TYR A 191 8.17 1.97 24.02
N TYR A 192 8.19 3.25 23.64
CA TYR A 192 9.30 3.84 22.88
C TYR A 192 10.56 4.04 23.74
N GLY A 193 10.40 4.07 25.06
CA GLY A 193 11.48 4.13 26.04
C GLY A 193 12.10 2.78 26.41
N LYS A 194 11.57 1.66 25.91
CA LYS A 194 12.07 0.32 26.27
C LYS A 194 13.54 0.12 25.88
N ARG A 195 14.27 -0.62 26.72
CA ARG A 195 15.70 -0.89 26.54
C ARG A 195 16.01 -1.57 25.21
N LEU A 196 15.26 -2.63 24.87
CA LEU A 196 15.46 -3.36 23.62
C LEU A 196 14.60 -2.74 22.52
N LYS A 197 15.21 -2.37 21.39
CA LYS A 197 14.53 -1.74 20.26
C LYS A 197 13.39 -2.61 19.68
N LYS A 198 13.58 -3.92 19.63
CA LYS A 198 12.56 -4.90 19.23
C LYS A 198 11.28 -4.88 20.07
N ASP A 199 11.36 -4.37 21.31
CA ASP A 199 10.21 -4.31 22.21
C ASP A 199 9.46 -2.95 22.13
N ARG A 200 9.97 -2.01 21.32
CA ARG A 200 9.39 -0.67 21.13
C ARG A 200 8.24 -0.64 20.13
N LEU A 201 8.24 -1.59 19.20
CA LEU A 201 7.12 -1.91 18.32
C LEU A 201 7.23 -3.39 17.96
N ASN A 202 6.16 -4.14 18.21
CA ASN A 202 6.07 -5.56 17.91
C ASN A 202 4.61 -5.93 17.58
N ARG A 203 4.36 -7.21 17.30
CA ARG A 203 3.04 -7.73 16.94
C ARG A 203 1.98 -7.42 18.00
N GLU A 204 2.31 -7.58 19.27
CA GLU A 204 1.41 -7.36 20.39
C GLU A 204 1.03 -5.88 20.50
N ILE A 205 2.01 -4.97 20.38
CA ILE A 205 1.79 -3.52 20.39
C ILE A 205 0.95 -3.09 19.18
N ILE A 206 1.24 -3.63 17.99
CA ILE A 206 0.43 -3.35 16.78
C ILE A 206 -1.01 -3.82 16.99
N THR A 207 -1.21 -5.00 17.58
CA THR A 207 -2.55 -5.51 17.90
C THR A 207 -3.28 -4.56 18.82
N GLU A 208 -2.64 -4.12 19.91
CA GLU A 208 -3.20 -3.15 20.85
C GLU A 208 -3.58 -1.83 20.15
N TYR A 209 -2.71 -1.30 19.29
CA TYR A 209 -2.97 -0.05 18.56
C TYR A 209 -4.13 -0.20 17.58
N MET A 210 -4.19 -1.32 16.86
CA MET A 210 -5.28 -1.62 15.93
C MET A 210 -6.60 -1.78 16.66
N GLU A 211 -6.64 -2.44 17.81
CA GLU A 211 -7.84 -2.56 18.64
C GLU A 211 -8.32 -1.20 19.17
N ARG A 212 -7.42 -0.34 19.62
CA ARG A 212 -7.75 1.04 20.04
C ARG A 212 -8.26 1.90 18.88
N LEU A 213 -7.85 1.59 17.64
CA LEU A 213 -8.38 2.19 16.41
C LEU A 213 -9.69 1.55 15.95
N GLY A 214 -10.19 0.53 16.65
CA GLY A 214 -11.44 -0.17 16.36
C GLY A 214 -11.29 -1.39 15.46
N TYR A 215 -10.08 -1.81 15.11
CA TYR A 215 -9.83 -2.98 14.25
C TYR A 215 -9.39 -4.20 15.08
N MET A 216 -10.28 -5.18 15.22
CA MET A 216 -10.04 -6.42 15.99
C MET A 216 -9.23 -7.47 15.20
N ILE A 217 -8.01 -7.12 14.79
CA ILE A 217 -7.20 -7.92 13.86
C ILE A 217 -6.79 -9.31 14.39
N ALA A 218 -6.83 -9.53 15.70
CA ALA A 218 -6.55 -10.82 16.31
C ALA A 218 -7.74 -11.80 16.26
N GLN A 219 -8.95 -11.33 15.92
CA GLN A 219 -10.16 -12.14 15.88
C GLN A 219 -10.45 -12.69 14.47
N ASP A 220 -10.97 -13.91 14.38
CA ASP A 220 -11.27 -14.56 13.09
C ASP A 220 -12.23 -13.72 12.24
N GLY A 221 -13.24 -13.12 12.88
CA GLY A 221 -14.22 -12.28 12.19
C GLY A 221 -13.66 -11.00 11.57
N PHE A 222 -12.39 -10.63 11.82
CA PHE A 222 -11.72 -9.59 11.05
C PHE A 222 -11.27 -10.09 9.67
N TRP A 223 -10.87 -11.37 9.58
CA TRP A 223 -10.36 -12.03 8.37
C TRP A 223 -11.45 -12.76 7.59
N GLU A 224 -12.70 -12.63 8.02
CA GLU A 224 -13.88 -13.19 7.38
C GLU A 224 -14.76 -12.06 6.84
N THR A 225 -15.62 -12.40 5.88
CA THR A 225 -16.60 -11.48 5.30
C THR A 225 -17.88 -12.24 4.95
N ASP A 226 -19.04 -11.65 5.22
CA ASP A 226 -20.35 -12.15 4.77
C ASP A 226 -20.74 -11.56 3.40
N LYS A 227 -19.89 -10.69 2.84
CA LYS A 227 -20.06 -10.01 1.55
C LYS A 227 -18.99 -10.45 0.57
N PRO A 228 -19.25 -10.39 -0.76
CA PRO A 228 -18.20 -10.57 -1.76
C PRO A 228 -16.98 -9.67 -1.49
N ALA A 229 -15.80 -10.21 -1.70
CA ALA A 229 -14.55 -9.45 -1.76
C ALA A 229 -14.38 -8.82 -3.15
N TYR A 230 -13.43 -7.89 -3.29
CA TYR A 230 -12.98 -7.43 -4.60
C TYR A 230 -11.56 -7.91 -4.84
N PHE A 231 -11.31 -8.44 -6.03
CA PHE A 231 -9.98 -8.72 -6.53
C PHE A 231 -9.61 -7.66 -7.56
N LEU A 232 -8.50 -6.97 -7.33
CA LEU A 232 -7.91 -5.99 -8.24
C LEU A 232 -6.61 -6.57 -8.80
N TRP A 233 -6.42 -6.48 -10.12
CA TRP A 233 -5.22 -6.96 -10.78
C TRP A 233 -4.73 -6.00 -11.87
N GLN A 234 -3.44 -6.08 -12.13
CA GLN A 234 -2.74 -5.40 -13.20
C GLN A 234 -2.68 -6.28 -14.45
N GLU A 235 -2.95 -5.71 -15.61
CA GLU A 235 -2.58 -6.30 -16.90
C GLU A 235 -1.53 -5.44 -17.58
N ARG A 236 -0.48 -6.10 -18.10
CA ARG A 236 0.54 -5.48 -18.93
C ARG A 236 0.31 -5.88 -20.39
N PRO A 237 0.37 -4.95 -21.36
CA PRO A 237 0.22 -5.27 -22.75
C PRO A 237 1.37 -6.18 -23.15
N LYS A 238 1.04 -7.27 -23.83
CA LYS A 238 2.03 -8.19 -24.36
C LYS A 238 2.88 -7.40 -25.36
N VAL A 239 4.18 -7.26 -25.07
CA VAL A 239 5.12 -6.76 -26.08
C VAL A 239 5.06 -7.76 -27.23
N GLN A 240 4.51 -7.34 -28.37
CA GLN A 240 4.69 -8.09 -29.60
C GLN A 240 6.16 -7.98 -29.94
N ASN A 241 6.92 -9.05 -29.73
CA ASN A 241 8.23 -9.18 -30.32
C ASN A 241 7.99 -9.33 -31.82
N GLU A 242 8.15 -8.23 -32.57
CA GLU A 242 8.34 -8.31 -34.01
C GLU A 242 9.64 -9.08 -34.26
N GLY A 243 9.52 -10.24 -34.92
CA GLY A 243 10.62 -11.12 -35.30
C GLY A 243 11.31 -10.69 -36.59
#